data_AF-A0A1Y5F9B7-F1
#
_entry.id   AF-A0A1Y5F9B7-F1
#
_cell.length_a   1.000
_cell.length_b   1.000
_cell.length_c   1.000
_cell.angle_alpha   90.00
_cell.angle_beta   90.00
_cell.angle_gamma   90.00
#
_symmetry.space_group_name_H-M   'P 1'
#
loop_
_entity.id
_entity.type
_entity.pdbx_description
1 polymer ?
#
loop_
_entity_poly.entity_id
_entity_poly.type
_entity_poly.pdbx_seq_one_letter_code
_entity_poly.pdbx_strand_id
1 'polypeptide(L)' 'MQKLKYSEISGLDNKQIDAKVKEMRTNLFNMRMQKSAAGLEKPHVVRIAKGNIARLLTVKNSKGE' A
#
# COMPACT_ATOMS: atom_id res chain seq x y z
N MET A 1 10.00 2.75 4.87
CA MET A 1 8.62 2.84 4.35
C MET A 1 7.77 3.56 5.38
N GLN A 2 7.26 4.73 5.05
CA GLN A 2 6.45 5.52 5.97
C GLN A 2 4.98 5.07 5.90
N LYS A 3 4.31 5.06 7.05
CA LYS A 3 2.90 4.71 7.18
C LYS A 3 2.07 5.86 6.59
N LEU A 4 1.29 5.59 5.55
CA LEU A 4 0.42 6.60 4.93
C LEU A 4 -0.66 7.03 5.93
N LYS A 5 -0.76 8.33 6.17
CA LYS A 5 -1.81 8.90 7.04
C LYS A 5 -3.08 9.14 6.23
N TYR A 6 -4.23 8.98 6.88
CA TYR A 6 -5.54 9.12 6.24
C TYR A 6 -5.72 10.50 5.59
N SER A 7 -5.23 11.55 6.24
CA SER A 7 -5.26 12.94 5.75
C SER A 7 -4.55 13.14 4.41
N GLU A 8 -3.52 12.35 4.10
CA GLU A 8 -2.79 12.43 2.83
C GLU A 8 -3.52 11.67 1.70
N ILE A 9 -4.41 10.75 2.07
CA ILE A 9 -5.12 9.88 1.13
C ILE A 9 -6.51 10.45 0.79
N SER A 10 -7.16 11.16 1.73
CA SER A 10 -8.48 11.75 1.50
C SER A 10 -8.47 12.82 0.40
N GLY A 11 -7.33 13.51 0.20
CA GLY A 11 -7.15 14.50 -0.87
C GLY A 11 -6.90 13.92 -2.26
N LEU A 12 -6.65 12.62 -2.39
CA LEU A 12 -6.34 11.98 -3.69
C LEU A 12 -7.60 11.62 -4.46
N ASP A 13 -7.58 11.77 -5.79
CA ASP A 13 -8.67 11.32 -6.66
C ASP A 13 -8.78 9.78 -6.68
N ASN A 14 -9.98 9.26 -6.92
CA ASN A 14 -10.24 7.81 -6.95
C ASN A 14 -9.33 7.09 -7.98
N LYS A 15 -9.06 7.72 -9.13
CA LYS A 15 -8.14 7.16 -10.14
C LYS A 15 -6.69 7.14 -9.64
N GLN A 16 -6.27 8.17 -8.91
CA GLN A 16 -4.93 8.24 -8.32
C GLN A 16 -4.76 7.19 -7.22
N ILE A 17 -5.80 6.95 -6.42
CA ILE A 17 -5.80 5.89 -5.40
C ILE A 17 -5.60 4.52 -6.07
N ASP A 18 -6.33 4.21 -7.14
CA ASP A 18 -6.18 2.93 -7.86
C ASP A 18 -4.78 2.75 -8.46
N ALA A 19 -4.20 3.80 -9.05
CA ALA A 19 -2.84 3.77 -9.55
C ALA A 19 -1.83 3.46 -8.45
N LYS A 20 -1.95 4.13 -7.29
CA LYS A 20 -1.09 3.91 -6.12
C LYS A 20 -1.25 2.52 -5.52
N VAL A 21 -2.48 1.97 -5.52
CA VAL A 21 -2.75 0.60 -5.07
C VAL A 21 -2.06 -0.42 -5.98
N LYS A 22 -2.13 -0.25 -7.31
CA LYS A 22 -1.45 -1.14 -8.26
C LYS A 22 0.07 -1.11 -8.05
N GLU A 23 0.64 0.08 -7.95
CA GLU A 23 2.07 0.25 -7.70
C GLU A 23 2.51 -0.42 -6.39
N MET A 24 1.77 -0.20 -5.29
CA MET A 24 2.07 -0.83 -4.00
C MET A 24 1.91 -2.35 -4.03
N ARG A 25 0.99 -2.90 -4.83
CA ARG A 25 0.86 -4.36 -5.01
C ARG A 25 2.07 -4.94 -5.73
N THR A 26 2.55 -4.28 -6.78
CA THR A 26 3.78 -4.67 -7.48
C THR A 26 4.99 -4.62 -6.54
N ASN A 27 5.13 -3.54 -5.77
CA ASN A 27 6.20 -3.42 -4.77
C ASN A 27 6.10 -4.51 -3.68
N LEU A 28 4.89 -4.85 -3.24
CA LEU A 28 4.66 -5.95 -2.29
C LEU A 28 5.04 -7.31 -2.89
N PHE A 29 4.79 -7.53 -4.18
CA PHE A 29 5.20 -8.74 -4.89
C PHE A 29 6.73 -8.84 -4.96
N ASN A 30 7.41 -7.78 -5.37
CA ASN A 30 8.87 -7.72 -5.41
C ASN A 30 9.48 -7.97 -4.02
N MET A 31 8.90 -7.38 -2.97
CA MET A 31 9.33 -7.64 -1.59
C MET A 31 9.11 -9.09 -1.16
N ARG A 32 8.01 -9.74 -1.56
CA ARG A 32 7.80 -11.17 -1.28
C ARG A 32 8.79 -12.04 -2.04
N MET A 33 9.13 -11.66 -3.27
CA MET A 33 10.13 -12.36 -4.06
C MET A 33 11.52 -12.23 -3.43
N GLN A 34 11.91 -11.03 -3.01
CA GLN A 34 13.14 -10.79 -2.24
C GLN A 34 13.15 -11.57 -0.92
N LYS A 35 12.02 -11.66 -0.20
CA LYS A 35 11.88 -12.51 1.00
C LYS A 35 12.25 -13.95 0.71
N SER A 36 11.75 -14.48 -0.39
CA SER A 36 11.93 -15.88 -0.77
C SER A 36 13.34 -16.15 -1.26
N ALA A 37 13.96 -15.20 -1.94
CA ALA A 37 15.27 -15.37 -2.56
C ALA A 37 16.44 -15.25 -1.57
N ALA A 38 16.39 -14.30 -0.63
CA ALA A 38 17.56 -13.98 0.22
C ALA A 38 17.23 -13.88 1.73
N GLY A 39 15.98 -14.11 2.13
CA GLY A 39 15.52 -13.76 3.48
C GLY A 39 15.27 -12.26 3.60
N LEU A 40 14.12 -11.89 4.15
CA LEU A 40 13.69 -10.49 4.14
C LEU A 40 14.36 -9.72 5.29
N GLU A 41 15.23 -8.76 4.95
CA GLU A 41 15.94 -7.93 5.95
C GLU A 41 14.99 -7.17 6.89
N LYS A 42 13.78 -6.79 6.42
CA LYS A 42 12.88 -5.87 7.14
C LYS A 42 11.41 -6.33 7.09
N PRO A 43 11.01 -7.34 7.88
CA PRO A 43 9.66 -7.94 7.85
C PRO A 43 8.53 -6.94 8.17
N HIS A 44 8.85 -5.90 8.93
CA HIS A 44 7.92 -4.81 9.25
C HIS A 44 7.46 -4.05 8.00
N VAL A 45 8.26 -4.00 6.93
CA VAL A 45 7.94 -3.25 5.71
C VAL A 45 6.78 -3.88 4.95
N VAL A 46 6.74 -5.21 4.88
CA VAL A 46 5.61 -5.96 4.29
C VAL A 46 4.31 -5.68 5.06
N ARG A 47 4.39 -5.58 6.40
CA ARG A 47 3.23 -5.24 7.24
C ARG A 47 2.75 -3.81 6.98
N ILE A 48 3.67 -2.85 6.87
CA ILE A 48 3.34 -1.44 6.58
C ILE A 48 2.72 -1.31 5.19
N ALA A 49 3.28 -1.98 4.17
CA ALA A 49 2.75 -1.98 2.81
C ALA A 49 1.32 -2.53 2.74
N LYS A 50 1.03 -3.66 3.41
CA LYS A 50 -0.33 -4.20 3.54
C LYS A 50 -1.29 -3.21 4.20
N GLY A 51 -0.87 -2.57 5.30
CA GLY A 51 -1.67 -1.58 6.00
C GLY A 51 -1.96 -0.33 5.16
N ASN A 52 -0.98 0.11 4.37
CA ASN A 52 -1.13 1.24 3.44
C ASN A 52 -2.13 0.92 2.32
N ILE A 53 -2.09 -0.28 1.73
CA ILE A 53 -3.07 -0.73 0.73
C ILE A 53 -4.48 -0.77 1.32
N ALA A 54 -4.64 -1.31 2.54
CA ALA A 54 -5.94 -1.38 3.19
C ALA A 54 -6.53 0.03 3.39
N ARG A 55 -5.73 0.99 3.86
CA ARG A 55 -6.17 2.39 4.04
C ARG A 55 -6.59 3.06 2.73
N LEU A 56 -5.84 2.84 1.66
CA LEU A 56 -6.19 3.34 0.33
C LEU A 56 -7.55 2.81 -0.14
N LEU A 57 -7.79 1.51 0.04
CA LEU A 57 -9.06 0.89 -0.31
C LEU A 57 -10.21 1.39 0.58
N THR A 58 -9.98 1.60 1.88
CA THR A 58 -10.98 2.17 2.79
C THR A 58 -11.37 3.59 2.37
N VAL A 59 -10.41 4.45 2.02
CA VAL A 59 -10.70 5.82 1.55
C VAL A 59 -11.48 5.81 0.24
N LYS A 60 -11.11 4.91 -0.68
CA LYS A 60 -11.87 4.73 -1.93
C LYS A 60 -13.31 4.33 -1.65
N ASN A 61 -13.53 3.39 -0.72
CA ASN A 61 -14.86 2.93 -0.34
C ASN A 61 -15.68 4.04 0.32
N SER A 62 -15.07 4.82 1.23
CA SER A 62 -15.75 5.94 1.90
C SER A 62 -16.07 7.13 0.99
N LYS A 63 -15.50 7.18 -0.23
CA LYS A 63 -15.83 8.18 -1.26
C LYS A 63 -16.96 7.72 -2.20
N GLY A 64 -17.32 6.44 -2.14
CA GLY A 64 -18.37 5.85 -2.97
C GLY A 64 -19.75 5.82 -2.32
N GLU A 65 -19.85 6.23 -1.05
CA GLU A 65 -21.09 6.51 -0.30
C GLU A 65 -21.32 8.02 -0.24
#